data_AF-A0A8S0G313-F1
#
_entry.id   AF-A0A8S0G313-F1
#
_cell.length_a   1.000
_cell.length_b   1.000
_cell.length_c   1.000
_cell.angle_alpha   90.00
_cell.angle_beta   90.00
_cell.angle_gamma   90.00
#
_symmetry.space_group_name_H-M   'P 1'
#
loop_
_entity.id
_entity.type
_entity.pdbx_description
1 polymer ?
#
loop_
_entity_poly.entity_id
_entity_poly.type
_entity_poly.pdbx_seq_one_letter_code
_entity_poly.pdbx_strand_id
1 'polypeptide(L)'
;MQLTPNNDKAASHSKDENLATNTIKKNVKPKYGDAAFLEYTRLIVNHPNYFGMPDPFGEKGEIQWEAPSNRASGKFKHTHQRRYEWWKNKARSIGIDPDTEKAWISKTAKLIHPLGVKPCKKCGKEMELSYSYPNEHFFSRVRKLNYIDETFELSQNEHIVDLLTRL
;
A
#
# COMPACT_ATOMS: atom_id res chain seq x y z
N MET A 1 17.20 -72.15 33.53
CA MET A 1 18.43 -71.54 34.12
C MET A 1 18.28 -70.04 33.92
N GLN A 2 17.62 -69.36 34.85
CA GLN A 2 18.25 -68.57 35.93
C GLN A 2 19.01 -67.36 35.35
N LEU A 3 18.77 -66.09 35.68
CA LEU A 3 17.98 -65.38 36.71
C LEU A 3 17.84 -63.92 36.25
N THR A 4 16.66 -63.31 36.38
CA THR A 4 16.54 -61.85 36.65
C THR A 4 16.97 -61.62 38.12
N PRO A 5 17.42 -60.42 38.55
CA PRO A 5 16.45 -59.42 39.02
C PRO A 5 16.94 -57.94 38.89
N ASN A 6 16.05 -57.03 38.49
CA ASN A 6 15.29 -56.10 39.35
C ASN A 6 15.96 -54.73 39.53
N ASN A 7 15.21 -53.66 39.23
CA ASN A 7 14.48 -52.96 40.29
C ASN A 7 13.65 -51.82 39.67
N ASP A 8 12.32 -52.00 39.69
CA ASP A 8 11.43 -51.24 40.58
C ASP A 8 11.80 -49.77 40.84
N LYS A 9 11.00 -48.82 40.33
CA LYS A 9 9.71 -48.46 40.94
C LYS A 9 9.03 -47.31 40.20
N ALA A 10 7.71 -47.44 40.16
CA ALA A 10 6.74 -46.48 39.69
C ALA A 10 6.80 -45.13 40.41
N ALA A 11 6.50 -44.06 39.67
CA ALA A 11 5.67 -42.96 40.16
C ALA A 11 5.09 -42.21 38.95
N SER A 12 3.85 -42.54 38.60
CA SER A 12 2.93 -41.63 37.91
C SER A 12 2.74 -40.38 38.77
N HIS A 13 2.89 -39.18 38.23
CA HIS A 13 2.09 -38.01 38.62
C HIS A 13 2.04 -36.99 37.48
N SER A 14 0.80 -36.65 37.16
CA SER A 14 0.30 -35.67 36.22
C SER A 14 0.68 -34.23 36.56
N LYS A 15 0.50 -33.35 35.56
CA LYS A 15 0.46 -31.87 35.62
C LYS A 15 1.88 -31.25 35.55
N ASP A 16 2.18 -30.28 34.70
CA ASP A 16 1.37 -29.14 34.28
C ASP A 16 1.68 -28.70 32.85
N GLU A 17 0.63 -28.15 32.25
CA GLU A 17 0.59 -27.25 31.12
C GLU A 17 1.85 -26.39 30.95
N ASN A 18 2.46 -26.46 29.77
CA ASN A 18 3.05 -25.27 29.17
C ASN A 18 2.73 -25.27 27.69
N LEU A 19 1.45 -24.96 27.43
CA LEU A 19 1.05 -24.17 26.28
C LEU A 19 1.97 -22.95 26.25
N ALA A 20 3.10 -23.06 25.55
CA ALA A 20 3.94 -21.92 25.22
C ALA A 20 3.10 -21.02 24.33
N THR A 21 2.37 -20.15 25.02
CA THR A 21 1.53 -19.10 24.51
C THR A 21 2.26 -18.47 23.34
N ASN A 22 1.68 -18.63 22.16
CA ASN A 22 1.94 -17.78 21.02
C ASN A 22 1.63 -16.36 21.51
N THR A 23 2.63 -15.68 22.07
CA THR A 23 2.53 -14.28 22.43
C THR A 23 2.41 -13.56 21.11
N ILE A 24 1.16 -13.39 20.65
CA ILE A 24 0.81 -12.52 19.55
C ILE A 24 1.44 -11.18 19.90
N LYS A 25 2.52 -10.82 19.20
CA LYS A 25 3.10 -9.49 19.26
C LYS A 25 2.01 -8.54 18.79
N LYS A 26 1.26 -7.97 19.73
CA LYS A 26 0.31 -6.89 19.48
C LYS A 26 1.10 -5.73 18.89
N ASN A 27 0.64 -5.23 17.75
CA ASN A 27 1.09 -4.02 17.06
C ASN A 27 2.49 -4.04 16.42
N VAL A 28 2.75 -5.00 15.53
CA VAL A 28 3.67 -4.71 14.41
C VAL A 28 2.81 -4.45 13.18
N LYS A 29 2.71 -3.17 12.77
CA LYS A 29 2.10 -2.82 11.47
C LYS A 29 2.76 -3.69 10.40
N PRO A 30 1.99 -4.34 9.51
CA PRO A 30 2.58 -5.12 8.43
C PRO A 30 3.61 -4.24 7.71
N LYS A 31 4.79 -4.81 7.46
CA LYS A 31 5.91 -4.16 6.74
C LYS A 31 5.44 -3.56 5.39
N TYR A 32 4.31 -4.02 4.88
CA TYR A 32 3.65 -3.57 3.67
C TYR A 32 2.16 -3.30 3.94
N GLY A 33 1.83 -2.05 4.31
CA GLY A 33 0.50 -1.43 4.15
C GLY A 33 -0.72 -2.03 4.87
N ASP A 34 -1.79 -1.24 4.96
CA ASP A 34 -3.11 -1.69 5.41
C ASP A 34 -3.69 -2.81 4.51
N ALA A 35 -4.57 -3.66 5.06
CA ALA A 35 -5.18 -4.77 4.32
C ALA A 35 -5.92 -4.32 3.05
N ALA A 36 -6.71 -3.23 3.15
CA ALA A 36 -7.41 -2.66 2.00
C ALA A 36 -6.43 -2.17 0.92
N PHE A 37 -5.32 -1.58 1.34
CA PHE A 37 -4.25 -1.17 0.41
C PHE A 37 -3.60 -2.38 -0.28
N LEU A 38 -3.33 -3.47 0.45
CA LEU A 38 -2.75 -4.69 -0.15
C LEU A 38 -3.70 -5.33 -1.17
N GLU A 39 -4.98 -5.43 -0.85
CA GLU A 39 -5.99 -5.92 -1.78
C GLU A 39 -6.07 -5.04 -3.03
N TYR A 40 -6.16 -3.72 -2.85
CA TYR A 40 -6.11 -2.75 -3.93
C TYR A 40 -4.88 -2.96 -4.82
N THR A 41 -3.68 -3.13 -4.25
CA THR A 41 -2.47 -3.33 -5.07
C THR A 41 -2.55 -4.60 -5.93
N ARG A 42 -3.12 -5.68 -5.40
CA ARG A 42 -3.36 -6.91 -6.16
C ARG A 42 -4.38 -6.72 -7.27
N LEU A 43 -5.43 -5.93 -7.02
CA LEU A 43 -6.41 -5.59 -8.04
C LEU A 43 -5.75 -4.81 -9.18
N ILE A 44 -5.01 -3.74 -8.86
CA ILE A 44 -4.37 -2.87 -9.87
C ILE A 44 -3.37 -3.65 -10.73
N VAL A 45 -2.50 -4.46 -10.12
CA VAL A 45 -1.45 -5.17 -10.88
C VAL A 45 -2.02 -6.21 -11.85
N ASN A 46 -3.19 -6.77 -11.54
CA ASN A 46 -3.88 -7.75 -12.39
C ASN A 46 -4.91 -7.12 -13.33
N HIS A 47 -5.18 -5.81 -13.23
CA HIS A 47 -6.16 -5.15 -14.06
C HIS A 47 -5.68 -5.05 -15.53
N PRO A 48 -6.54 -5.27 -16.53
CA PRO A 48 -6.17 -5.21 -17.95
C PRO A 48 -5.41 -3.95 -18.38
N ASN A 49 -5.71 -2.81 -17.75
CA ASN A 49 -5.03 -1.54 -18.02
C ASN A 49 -3.50 -1.61 -17.80
N TYR A 50 -3.05 -2.45 -16.86
CA TYR A 50 -1.65 -2.67 -16.50
C TYR A 50 -1.04 -3.91 -17.16
N PHE A 51 -1.75 -4.54 -18.09
CA PHE A 51 -1.25 -5.70 -18.82
C PHE A 51 0.10 -5.40 -19.51
N GLY A 52 1.00 -6.37 -19.44
CA GLY A 52 2.35 -6.27 -20.00
C GLY A 52 3.31 -5.36 -19.23
N MET A 53 2.92 -4.83 -18.06
CA MET A 53 3.83 -4.05 -17.22
C MET A 53 5.05 -4.91 -16.82
N PRO A 54 6.30 -4.46 -17.07
CA PRO A 54 7.49 -5.24 -16.77
C PRO A 54 7.72 -5.45 -15.27
N ASP A 55 8.09 -6.68 -14.91
CA ASP A 55 8.49 -7.12 -13.57
C ASP A 55 7.53 -6.65 -12.45
N PRO A 56 6.23 -6.96 -12.54
CA PRO A 56 5.26 -6.52 -11.53
C PRO A 56 5.45 -7.19 -10.17
N PHE A 57 6.13 -8.35 -10.14
CA PHE A 57 6.38 -9.14 -8.95
C PHE A 57 7.88 -9.30 -8.68
N GLY A 58 8.25 -9.21 -7.41
CA GLY A 58 9.58 -9.50 -6.90
C GLY A 58 9.86 -11.00 -6.77
N GLU A 59 11.00 -11.36 -6.21
CA GLU A 59 11.44 -12.76 -6.09
C GLU A 59 10.60 -13.59 -5.13
N LYS A 60 9.94 -12.96 -4.14
CA LYS A 60 9.09 -13.64 -3.16
C LYS A 60 7.60 -13.50 -3.50
N GLY A 61 7.28 -13.06 -4.72
CA GLY A 61 5.90 -12.84 -5.17
C GLY A 61 5.27 -11.55 -4.63
N GLU A 62 6.04 -10.71 -3.94
CA GLU A 62 5.59 -9.38 -3.54
C GLU A 62 5.40 -8.46 -4.74
N ILE A 63 4.41 -7.57 -4.70
CA ILE A 63 4.22 -6.61 -5.78
C ILE A 63 5.31 -5.54 -5.71
N GLN A 64 6.04 -5.40 -6.80
CA GLN A 64 7.10 -4.42 -6.93
C GLN A 64 6.55 -3.16 -7.62
N TRP A 65 6.16 -2.17 -6.84
CA TRP A 65 5.73 -0.88 -7.41
C TRP A 65 6.91 0.01 -7.83
N GLU A 66 8.03 -0.09 -7.13
CA GLU A 66 9.20 0.76 -7.32
C GLU A 66 10.24 0.12 -8.25
N ALA A 67 10.68 0.89 -9.25
CA ALA A 67 11.72 0.49 -10.19
C ALA A 67 12.81 1.57 -10.23
N PRO A 68 13.71 1.61 -9.22
CA PRO A 68 14.75 2.65 -9.16
C PRO A 68 15.75 2.50 -10.31
N SER A 69 16.24 3.64 -10.82
CA SER A 69 17.14 3.73 -11.97
C SER A 69 18.58 3.32 -11.67
N ASN A 70 18.98 3.30 -10.40
CA ASN A 70 20.37 3.09 -9.97
C ASN A 70 20.71 1.62 -9.63
N ARG A 71 19.91 0.65 -10.08
CA ARG A 71 20.23 -0.78 -9.86
C ARG A 71 21.36 -1.22 -10.80
N ALA A 72 22.56 -1.38 -10.26
CA ALA A 72 23.75 -1.78 -11.02
C ALA A 72 23.73 -3.26 -11.45
N SER A 73 23.10 -4.14 -10.68
CA SER A 73 23.16 -5.60 -10.91
C SER A 73 21.87 -6.31 -10.47
N GLY A 74 21.80 -7.62 -10.73
CA GLY A 74 20.67 -8.48 -10.38
C GLY A 74 19.59 -8.58 -11.45
N LYS A 75 18.60 -9.45 -11.21
CA LYS A 75 17.49 -9.78 -12.13
C LYS A 75 16.73 -8.54 -12.60
N PHE A 76 16.57 -7.55 -11.73
CA PHE A 76 15.76 -6.36 -11.95
C PHE A 76 16.53 -5.12 -12.40
N LYS A 77 17.82 -5.23 -12.78
CA LYS A 77 18.66 -4.06 -13.15
C LYS A 77 18.08 -3.21 -14.29
N HIS A 78 17.35 -3.82 -15.22
CA HIS A 78 16.75 -3.12 -16.37
C HIS A 78 15.26 -2.78 -16.19
N THR A 79 14.68 -3.02 -15.01
CA THR A 79 13.24 -2.80 -14.75
C THR A 79 12.84 -1.35 -14.98
N HIS A 80 13.65 -0.39 -14.52
CA HIS A 80 13.37 1.04 -14.70
C HIS A 80 13.20 1.37 -16.19
N GLN A 81 14.18 1.02 -17.02
CA GLN A 81 14.14 1.31 -18.46
C GLN A 81 12.95 0.62 -19.14
N ARG A 82 12.70 -0.66 -18.82
CA ARG A 82 11.57 -1.40 -19.38
C ARG A 82 10.22 -0.78 -19.01
N ARG A 83 10.05 -0.37 -17.75
CA ARG A 83 8.82 0.30 -17.31
C ARG A 83 8.68 1.69 -17.93
N TYR A 84 9.77 2.42 -18.10
CA TYR A 84 9.75 3.72 -18.76
C TYR A 84 9.25 3.61 -20.20
N GLU A 85 9.76 2.64 -20.97
CA GLU A 85 9.27 2.38 -22.34
C GLU A 85 7.83 1.85 -22.37
N TRP A 86 7.46 0.98 -21.41
CA TRP A 86 6.06 0.55 -21.27
C TRP A 86 5.13 1.75 -21.03
N TRP A 87 5.52 2.69 -20.15
CA TRP A 87 4.76 3.91 -19.88
C TRP A 87 4.63 4.78 -21.13
N LYS A 88 5.71 4.97 -21.91
CA LYS A 88 5.64 5.71 -23.18
C LYS A 88 4.63 5.09 -24.14
N ASN A 89 4.68 3.77 -24.30
CA ASN A 89 3.76 3.06 -25.19
C ASN A 89 2.32 3.15 -24.69
N LYS A 90 2.11 3.04 -23.38
CA LYS A 90 0.79 3.21 -22.76
C LYS A 90 0.26 4.63 -22.95
N ALA A 91 1.08 5.65 -22.77
CA ALA A 91 0.73 7.04 -23.01
C ALA A 91 0.30 7.26 -24.47
N ARG A 92 1.11 6.82 -25.43
CA ARG A 92 0.79 6.91 -26.86
C ARG A 92 -0.51 6.18 -27.20
N SER A 93 -0.77 5.03 -26.57
CA SER A 93 -2.01 4.25 -26.80
C SER A 93 -3.29 4.98 -26.38
N ILE A 94 -3.19 5.98 -25.52
CA ILE A 94 -4.32 6.81 -25.06
C ILE A 94 -4.23 8.25 -25.56
N GLY A 95 -3.39 8.51 -26.57
CA GLY A 95 -3.26 9.82 -27.20
C GLY A 95 -2.43 10.85 -26.42
N ILE A 96 -1.64 10.41 -25.44
CA ILE A 96 -0.66 11.28 -24.75
C ILE A 96 0.70 11.16 -25.43
N ASP A 97 1.29 12.30 -25.80
CA ASP A 97 2.62 12.33 -26.39
C ASP A 97 3.71 12.53 -25.30
N PRO A 98 4.52 11.49 -24.99
CA PRO A 98 5.54 11.58 -23.95
C PRO A 98 6.70 12.52 -24.28
N ASP A 99 6.87 12.90 -25.56
CA ASP A 99 7.99 13.72 -26.03
C ASP A 99 7.66 15.23 -25.96
N THR A 100 6.36 15.59 -25.95
CA THR A 100 5.90 16.99 -25.93
C THR A 100 5.13 17.36 -24.66
N GLU A 101 4.42 16.41 -24.03
CA GLU A 101 3.59 16.71 -22.87
C GLU A 101 4.33 16.68 -21.54
N LYS A 102 4.14 17.72 -20.72
CA LYS A 102 4.63 17.74 -19.34
C LYS A 102 3.84 16.77 -18.45
N ALA A 103 4.54 16.13 -17.51
CA ALA A 103 3.97 15.21 -16.53
C ALA A 103 3.13 14.07 -17.16
N TRP A 104 3.47 13.65 -18.38
CA TRP A 104 2.75 12.66 -19.17
C TRP A 104 2.56 11.32 -18.43
N ILE A 105 3.54 10.87 -17.63
CA ILE A 105 3.41 9.65 -16.82
C ILE A 105 2.26 9.81 -15.82
N SER A 106 2.23 10.91 -15.07
CA SER A 106 1.19 11.18 -14.08
C SER A 106 -0.20 11.30 -14.71
N LYS A 107 -0.29 11.96 -15.89
CA LYS A 107 -1.53 12.04 -16.65
C LYS A 107 -1.99 10.65 -17.12
N THR A 108 -1.08 9.89 -17.71
CA THR A 108 -1.34 8.52 -18.18
C THR A 108 -1.82 7.65 -17.03
N ALA A 109 -1.10 7.67 -15.90
CA ALA A 109 -1.45 6.90 -14.72
C ALA A 109 -2.85 7.23 -14.18
N LYS A 110 -3.25 8.51 -14.17
CA LYS A 110 -4.60 8.92 -13.76
C LYS A 110 -5.69 8.44 -14.74
N LEU A 111 -5.45 8.57 -16.04
CA LEU A 111 -6.42 8.18 -17.08
C LEU A 111 -6.63 6.67 -17.17
N ILE A 112 -5.56 5.87 -17.03
CA ILE A 112 -5.67 4.40 -17.07
C ILE A 112 -6.05 3.81 -15.71
N HIS A 113 -6.18 4.63 -14.66
CA HIS A 113 -6.49 4.13 -13.33
C HIS A 113 -7.93 3.60 -13.31
N PRO A 114 -8.16 2.32 -12.96
CA PRO A 114 -9.47 1.70 -13.13
C PRO A 114 -10.53 2.23 -12.16
N LEU A 115 -10.13 2.69 -10.97
CA LEU A 115 -11.06 3.04 -9.89
C LEU A 115 -11.16 4.55 -9.61
N GLY A 116 -10.24 5.37 -10.11
CA GLY A 116 -10.09 6.78 -9.66
C GLY A 116 -9.74 7.01 -8.17
N VAL A 117 -9.90 6.00 -7.32
CA VAL A 117 -9.65 6.02 -5.87
C VAL A 117 -8.60 4.98 -5.46
N LYS A 118 -7.98 5.21 -4.30
CA LYS A 118 -6.94 4.37 -3.73
C LYS A 118 -7.01 4.38 -2.19
N PRO A 119 -6.98 3.22 -1.52
CA PRO A 119 -6.81 3.13 -0.08
C PRO A 119 -5.49 3.73 0.42
N CYS A 120 -5.53 4.41 1.56
CA CYS A 120 -4.35 4.91 2.25
C CYS A 120 -3.47 3.73 2.70
N LYS A 121 -2.17 3.78 2.35
CA LYS A 121 -1.21 2.74 2.75
C LYS A 121 -1.14 2.53 4.27
N LYS A 122 -1.41 3.54 5.08
CA LYS A 122 -1.26 3.48 6.55
C LYS A 122 -2.55 3.07 7.27
N CYS A 123 -3.71 3.54 6.80
CA CYS A 123 -4.98 3.41 7.52
C CYS A 123 -6.13 2.82 6.69
N GLY A 124 -5.91 2.46 5.42
CA GLY A 124 -6.92 1.81 4.59
C GLY A 124 -8.05 2.70 4.07
N LYS A 125 -8.24 3.91 4.62
CA LYS A 125 -9.28 4.85 4.14
C LYS A 125 -9.14 5.10 2.64
N GLU A 126 -10.24 4.98 1.91
CA GLU A 126 -10.30 5.27 0.48
C GLU A 126 -10.10 6.77 0.21
N MET A 127 -9.24 7.09 -0.76
CA MET A 127 -8.86 8.45 -1.13
C MET A 127 -8.88 8.63 -2.65
N GLU A 128 -9.37 9.76 -3.15
CA GLU A 128 -9.33 10.10 -4.57
C GLU A 128 -7.92 10.42 -5.07
N LEU A 129 -7.59 9.98 -6.29
CA LEU A 129 -6.32 10.31 -6.96
C LEU A 129 -6.26 11.74 -7.51
N SER A 130 -7.38 12.46 -7.52
CA SER A 130 -7.50 13.88 -7.82
C SER A 130 -6.79 14.75 -6.78
N TYR A 131 -6.58 14.23 -5.56
CA TYR A 131 -6.12 14.98 -4.39
C TYR A 131 -7.05 16.15 -4.02
N SER A 132 -8.36 15.92 -4.08
CA SER A 132 -9.42 16.85 -3.64
C SER A 132 -9.50 16.99 -2.11
N TYR A 133 -8.36 17.20 -1.44
CA TYR A 133 -8.23 17.28 0.01
C TYR A 133 -7.57 18.60 0.42
N PRO A 134 -8.06 19.26 1.48
CA PRO A 134 -7.51 20.52 1.95
C PRO A 134 -6.11 20.32 2.54
N ASN A 135 -5.32 21.39 2.53
CA ASN A 135 -3.99 21.44 3.12
C ASN A 135 -3.92 22.46 4.26
N GLU A 136 -2.79 22.51 4.97
CA GLU A 136 -2.60 23.43 6.10
C GLU A 136 -2.76 24.91 5.72
N HIS A 137 -2.37 25.30 4.50
CA HIS A 137 -2.55 26.67 4.04
C HIS A 137 -4.03 27.04 3.88
N PHE A 138 -4.88 26.10 3.46
CA PHE A 138 -6.33 26.28 3.43
C PHE A 138 -6.87 26.40 4.86
N PHE A 139 -6.47 25.52 5.77
CA PHE A 139 -6.91 25.56 7.17
C PHE A 139 -6.53 26.87 7.87
N SER A 140 -5.35 27.41 7.64
CA SER A 140 -4.95 28.72 8.17
C SER A 140 -5.86 29.87 7.69
N ARG A 141 -6.52 29.74 6.54
CA ARG A 141 -7.51 30.73 6.07
C ARG A 141 -8.89 30.48 6.67
N VAL A 142 -9.32 29.23 6.75
CA VAL A 142 -10.60 28.86 7.38
C VAL A 142 -10.67 29.34 8.83
N ARG A 143 -9.60 29.15 9.61
CA ARG A 143 -9.53 29.60 11.01
C ARG A 143 -9.58 31.12 11.21
N LYS A 144 -9.49 31.92 10.13
CA LYS A 144 -9.60 33.39 10.18
C LYS A 144 -11.03 33.88 9.91
N LEU A 145 -11.94 32.98 9.54
CA LEU A 145 -13.35 33.32 9.35
C LEU A 145 -13.96 33.63 10.71
N ASN A 146 -14.71 34.74 10.80
CA ASN A 146 -15.25 35.25 12.06
C ASN A 146 -16.35 34.38 12.68
N TYR A 147 -16.93 33.46 11.90
CA TYR A 147 -17.95 32.50 12.34
C TYR A 147 -17.40 31.11 12.63
N ILE A 148 -16.08 30.91 12.51
CA ILE A 148 -15.41 29.65 12.84
C ILE A 148 -14.69 29.81 14.18
N ASP A 149 -14.96 28.89 15.11
CA ASP A 149 -14.29 28.83 16.41
C ASP A 149 -13.36 27.61 16.53
N GLU A 150 -12.73 27.46 17.70
CA GLU A 150 -11.78 26.37 17.98
C GLU A 150 -12.42 24.97 18.02
N THR A 151 -13.74 24.87 18.11
CA THR A 151 -14.47 23.61 18.12
C THR A 151 -14.69 23.05 16.72
N PHE A 152 -14.50 23.87 15.68
CA PHE A 152 -14.61 23.44 14.29
C PHE A 152 -13.42 22.57 13.89
N GLU A 153 -13.62 21.25 13.87
CA GLU A 153 -12.58 20.29 13.48
C GLU A 153 -12.18 20.48 12.01
N LEU A 154 -10.90 20.32 11.71
CA LEU A 154 -10.34 20.35 10.35
C LEU A 154 -9.47 19.12 10.14
N SER A 155 -9.69 18.39 9.04
CA SER A 155 -8.98 17.14 8.77
C SER A 155 -8.42 17.11 7.36
N GLN A 156 -7.12 16.81 7.22
CA GLN A 156 -6.46 16.65 5.91
C GLN A 156 -6.99 15.44 5.12
N ASN A 157 -7.79 14.58 5.77
CA ASN A 157 -8.39 13.40 5.15
C ASN A 157 -9.88 13.60 4.82
N GLU A 158 -10.42 14.80 5.02
CA GLU A 158 -11.78 15.16 4.65
C GLU A 158 -11.81 15.70 3.23
N HIS A 159 -12.78 15.26 2.42
CA HIS A 159 -12.89 15.73 1.04
C HIS A 159 -13.26 17.22 1.04
N ILE A 160 -12.71 17.99 0.09
CA ILE A 160 -12.91 19.45 0.06
C ILE A 160 -14.39 19.84 -0.06
N VAL A 161 -15.19 19.07 -0.80
CA VAL A 161 -16.64 19.34 -0.94
C VAL A 161 -17.37 19.13 0.38
N ASP A 162 -17.00 18.11 1.16
CA ASP A 162 -17.62 17.85 2.47
C ASP A 162 -17.28 18.99 3.43
N LEU A 163 -16.03 19.42 3.44
CA LEU A 163 -15.58 20.57 4.23
C LEU A 163 -16.32 21.85 3.84
N LEU A 164 -16.46 22.13 2.55
CA LEU A 164 -17.19 23.31 2.06
C LEU A 164 -18.69 23.26 2.38
N THR A 165 -19.28 22.07 2.52
CA THR A 165 -20.71 21.92 2.81
C THR A 165 -21.06 22.27 4.26
N ARG A 166 -20.09 22.12 5.17
CA ARG A 166 -20.25 22.45 6.60
C ARG A 166 -19.59 23.78 7.01
N LEU A 167 -18.95 24.48 6.07
CA LEU A 167 -18.46 25.85 6.25
C LEU A 167 -19.60 26.84 6.00
#